data_AF-A0A9W3L066-F1
#
_entry.id   AF-A0A9W3L066-F1
#
_cell.length_a   1.000
_cell.length_b   1.000
_cell.length_c   1.000
_cell.angle_alpha   90.00
_cell.angle_beta   90.00
_cell.angle_gamma   90.00
#
_symmetry.space_group_name_H-M   'P 1'
#
loop_
_entity.id
_entity.type
_entity.pdbx_description
1 polymer ?
#
loop_
_entity_poly.entity_id
_entity_poly.type
_entity_poly.pdbx_seq_one_letter_code
_entity_poly.pdbx_strand_id
1 'polypeptide(L)'
;MRFEKLKKSENIYPTQELVIFLIHDDWNDWWEYETLYSMYISYAGKTEWIGSTKIANIFNVYKDSTISDEVPEQFEKLDENYVSLGQDSSYYKNLNAFGDDIREKILDSLNDLALKQDTFDNVRWLHVITRSLLRSVSSTSVRGHYKRLAEGSSTLTSYAFKYKLARPKLNEVEEELFEDAYLNVEVQPNSAPPTNLHIIIGRNGVGKTNLLKSFVTCLLNNDYGEIEYDVDFNEKLFANVITLSFSSFDNNGFNFVKESPMDLIPYYEIGLMKFEKVREKEFIVEKRVPKTVDDLCDEFMESLKILTKNGKVSLWKKAIRTLNSDLIFSSIGIEALINPSYYDKIPPLFKNLSSGHMNVLLTITKLVEVVEERSILIMDEPETHLHPPLIAGLIRVITDLLIYRNAVGLIATHSPVIVQEVPKKCVTIMNRSNKFTNLSRPKVETFGENVGTLTREIFGLEINNSGYHLRLKEAVNEFKDYKDILEHFNGQLGAEAKTVVRSLLLAKKEKSE
;
A
#
# COMPACT_ATOMS: atom_id res chain seq x y z
N MET A 1 2.30 -16.46 -37.34
CA MET A 1 2.26 -15.46 -36.26
C MET A 1 3.27 -14.41 -36.63
N ARG A 2 2.90 -13.14 -36.64
CA ARG A 2 3.81 -12.03 -36.92
C ARG A 2 3.47 -10.83 -36.06
N PHE A 3 4.47 -9.99 -35.84
CA PHE A 3 4.36 -8.69 -35.19
C PHE A 3 4.37 -7.58 -36.24
N GLU A 4 3.54 -6.57 -36.06
CA GLU A 4 3.48 -5.37 -36.89
C GLU A 4 3.55 -4.12 -36.00
N LYS A 5 4.56 -3.27 -36.22
CA LYS A 5 4.68 -1.97 -35.55
C LYS A 5 3.83 -0.94 -36.29
N LEU A 6 2.92 -0.29 -35.57
CA LEU A 6 2.01 0.72 -36.10
C LEU A 6 2.24 2.08 -35.43
N LYS A 7 2.01 3.15 -36.18
CA LYS A 7 2.11 4.53 -35.65
C LYS A 7 0.92 4.95 -34.79
N LYS A 8 -0.26 4.39 -35.02
CA LYS A 8 -1.52 4.77 -34.34
C LYS A 8 -2.44 3.56 -34.17
N SER A 9 -3.25 3.58 -33.11
CA SER A 9 -4.24 2.53 -32.81
C SER A 9 -5.36 2.41 -33.83
N GLU A 10 -5.70 3.49 -34.52
CA GLU A 10 -6.70 3.51 -35.61
C GLU A 10 -6.32 2.60 -36.78
N ASN A 11 -5.05 2.23 -36.90
CA ASN A 11 -4.55 1.36 -37.96
C ASN A 11 -4.64 -0.13 -37.61
N ILE A 12 -5.16 -0.49 -36.43
CA ILE A 12 -5.39 -1.90 -36.06
C ILE A 12 -6.58 -2.44 -36.86
N TYR A 13 -6.42 -3.65 -37.42
CA TYR A 13 -7.46 -4.33 -38.16
C TYR A 13 -7.66 -5.78 -37.66
N PRO A 14 -8.90 -6.29 -37.68
CA PRO A 14 -9.17 -7.69 -37.36
C PRO A 14 -8.58 -8.64 -38.41
N THR A 15 -7.95 -9.72 -37.96
CA THR A 15 -7.30 -10.73 -38.80
C THR A 15 -7.76 -12.13 -38.42
N GLN A 16 -7.75 -13.05 -39.38
CA GLN A 16 -8.05 -14.47 -39.12
C GLN A 16 -6.83 -15.19 -38.54
N GLU A 17 -5.64 -14.86 -39.03
CA GLU A 17 -4.37 -15.36 -38.51
C GLU A 17 -3.95 -14.60 -37.24
N LEU A 18 -3.05 -15.17 -36.44
CA LEU A 18 -2.54 -14.50 -35.25
C LEU A 18 -1.54 -13.39 -35.63
N VAL A 19 -1.97 -12.14 -35.49
CA VAL A 19 -1.14 -10.94 -35.69
C VAL A 19 -1.08 -10.12 -34.40
N ILE A 20 0.12 -9.72 -34.01
CA ILE A 20 0.35 -8.88 -32.83
C ILE A 20 0.71 -7.48 -33.31
N PHE A 21 -0.05 -6.49 -32.87
CA PHE A 21 0.22 -5.09 -33.17
C PHE A 21 0.94 -4.40 -32.01
N LEU A 22 2.04 -3.71 -32.30
CA LEU A 22 2.80 -2.91 -31.35
C LEU A 22 2.68 -1.44 -31.75
N ILE A 23 2.10 -0.62 -30.89
CA ILE A 23 1.96 0.82 -31.14
C ILE A 23 2.93 1.56 -30.24
N HIS A 24 3.87 2.25 -30.86
CA HIS A 24 4.83 3.09 -30.16
C HIS A 24 4.09 4.22 -29.43
N ASP A 25 4.41 4.41 -28.15
CA ASP A 25 3.96 5.56 -27.37
C ASP A 25 5.10 6.59 -27.33
N ASP A 26 4.80 7.87 -27.54
CA ASP A 26 5.78 8.97 -27.53
C ASP A 26 6.29 9.30 -26.11
N TRP A 27 6.10 8.38 -25.15
CA TRP A 27 6.60 8.52 -23.79
C TRP A 27 8.11 8.30 -23.74
N ASN A 28 8.81 9.36 -23.36
CA ASN A 28 10.23 9.32 -23.11
C ASN A 28 10.54 9.01 -21.64
N ASP A 29 11.40 8.02 -21.41
CA ASP A 29 11.98 7.77 -20.11
C ASP A 29 13.16 8.70 -19.86
N TRP A 30 12.97 9.69 -18.99
CA TRP A 30 13.99 10.68 -18.60
C TRP A 30 14.55 11.53 -19.75
N TRP A 31 13.83 11.65 -20.87
CA TRP A 31 14.34 12.21 -22.14
C TRP A 31 15.44 11.35 -22.79
N GLU A 32 15.67 10.12 -22.32
CA GLU A 32 16.78 9.26 -22.75
C GLU A 32 16.33 8.07 -23.61
N TYR A 33 15.13 7.49 -23.35
CA TYR A 33 14.68 6.27 -24.03
C TYR A 33 13.21 6.32 -24.46
N GLU A 34 12.92 5.85 -25.68
CA GLU A 34 11.58 5.64 -26.20
C GLU A 34 11.35 4.15 -26.46
N THR A 35 10.88 3.43 -25.43
CA THR A 35 10.79 1.96 -25.44
C THR A 35 9.37 1.46 -25.22
N LEU A 36 8.40 2.34 -24.98
CA LEU A 36 7.05 1.96 -24.57
C LEU A 36 6.17 1.62 -25.78
N TYR A 37 5.56 0.43 -25.73
CA TYR A 37 4.63 -0.04 -26.75
C TYR A 37 3.31 -0.49 -26.13
N SER A 38 2.19 -0.08 -26.73
CA SER A 38 0.88 -0.67 -26.47
C SER A 38 0.68 -1.90 -27.36
N MET A 39 0.39 -3.05 -26.76
CA MET A 39 0.25 -4.33 -27.47
C MET A 39 -1.23 -4.73 -27.63
N TYR A 40 -1.58 -5.15 -28.85
CA TYR A 40 -2.88 -5.70 -29.21
C TYR A 40 -2.70 -7.04 -29.93
N ILE A 41 -3.59 -7.98 -29.69
CA ILE A 41 -3.66 -9.25 -30.41
C ILE A 41 -4.87 -9.24 -31.33
N SER A 42 -4.65 -9.60 -32.59
CA SER A 42 -5.69 -9.81 -33.59
C SER A 42 -5.71 -11.28 -33.97
N TYR A 43 -6.86 -11.94 -33.76
CA TYR A 43 -7.04 -13.36 -34.04
C TYR A 43 -8.53 -13.69 -34.22
N ALA A 44 -8.85 -14.62 -35.12
CA ALA A 44 -10.22 -15.08 -35.38
C ALA A 44 -11.24 -13.95 -35.66
N GLY A 45 -10.80 -12.88 -36.32
CA GLY A 45 -11.63 -11.73 -36.66
C GLY A 45 -11.94 -10.79 -35.48
N LYS A 46 -11.22 -10.91 -34.36
CA LYS A 46 -11.32 -10.02 -33.20
C LYS A 46 -9.98 -9.39 -32.87
N THR A 47 -10.04 -8.22 -32.24
CA THR A 47 -8.87 -7.47 -31.75
C THR A 47 -9.03 -7.21 -30.26
N GLU A 48 -8.02 -7.56 -29.47
CA GLU A 48 -8.03 -7.36 -28.02
C GLU A 48 -6.79 -6.60 -27.58
N TRP A 49 -6.99 -5.64 -26.68
CA TRP A 49 -5.88 -4.93 -26.04
C TRP A 49 -5.29 -5.79 -24.93
N ILE A 50 -3.98 -6.01 -24.95
CA ILE A 50 -3.30 -6.86 -23.99
C ILE A 50 -2.70 -6.03 -22.86
N GLY A 51 -2.10 -4.89 -23.17
CA GLY A 51 -1.43 -4.04 -22.19
C GLY A 51 -0.20 -3.36 -22.77
N SER A 52 0.56 -2.70 -21.90
CA SER A 52 1.81 -2.04 -22.28
C SER A 52 3.01 -2.93 -22.02
N THR A 53 3.98 -2.93 -22.93
CA THR A 53 5.27 -3.60 -22.82
C THR A 53 6.38 -2.63 -23.21
N LYS A 54 7.54 -2.72 -22.57
CA LYS A 54 8.73 -1.99 -23.00
C LYS A 54 9.67 -2.92 -23.75
N ILE A 55 10.18 -2.46 -24.88
CA ILE A 55 11.11 -3.21 -25.73
C ILE A 55 12.36 -2.35 -25.94
N ALA A 56 13.53 -2.91 -25.64
CA ALA A 56 14.80 -2.20 -25.74
C ALA A 56 15.90 -3.07 -26.36
N ASN A 57 16.81 -2.44 -27.08
CA ASN A 57 18.05 -3.06 -27.56
C ASN A 57 19.15 -2.91 -26.48
N ILE A 58 19.72 -4.02 -26.02
CA ILE A 58 20.70 -4.06 -24.94
C ILE A 58 22.13 -3.72 -25.37
N PHE A 59 22.41 -3.63 -26.67
CA PHE A 59 23.73 -3.35 -27.23
C PHE A 59 23.86 -1.95 -27.86
N ASN A 60 22.76 -1.21 -28.02
CA ASN A 60 22.81 0.14 -28.57
C ASN A 60 23.55 1.09 -27.63
N VAL A 61 24.60 1.73 -28.17
CA VAL A 61 25.41 2.74 -27.49
C VAL A 61 24.89 4.12 -27.85
N TYR A 62 24.76 4.98 -26.84
CA TYR A 62 24.39 6.40 -26.91
C TYR A 62 24.77 7.09 -28.21
N LYS A 63 23.77 7.54 -28.98
CA LYS A 63 23.91 8.61 -29.98
C LYS A 63 22.84 9.66 -29.73
N ASP A 64 23.29 10.89 -29.49
CA ASP A 64 22.50 12.13 -29.54
C ASP A 64 21.23 12.20 -28.67
N SER A 65 21.41 12.02 -27.36
CA SER A 65 20.48 12.40 -26.27
C SER A 65 19.14 11.66 -26.15
N THR A 66 18.61 11.02 -27.20
CA THR A 66 17.42 10.15 -27.12
C THR A 66 17.62 8.91 -27.98
N ILE A 67 17.55 7.71 -27.38
CA ILE A 67 17.61 6.43 -28.13
C ILE A 67 16.18 6.00 -28.44
N SER A 68 15.79 6.13 -29.71
CA SER A 68 14.63 5.43 -30.27
C SER A 68 15.12 4.09 -30.79
N ASP A 69 14.78 2.99 -30.09
CA ASP A 69 15.08 1.66 -30.60
C ASP A 69 14.12 1.38 -31.76
N GLU A 70 14.66 1.33 -32.99
CA GLU A 70 13.92 0.96 -34.18
C GLU A 70 13.60 -0.54 -34.17
N VAL A 71 12.64 -0.94 -33.32
CA VAL A 71 11.95 -2.23 -33.45
C VAL A 71 11.47 -2.34 -34.91
N PRO A 72 11.77 -3.45 -35.62
CA PRO A 72 11.41 -3.61 -37.02
C PRO A 72 9.92 -3.37 -37.28
N GLU A 73 9.57 -2.81 -38.45
CA GLU A 73 8.16 -2.58 -38.82
C GLU A 73 7.35 -3.88 -38.83
N GLN A 74 7.97 -4.99 -39.23
CA GLN A 74 7.39 -6.33 -39.20
C GLN A 74 8.44 -7.37 -38.83
N PHE A 75 8.08 -8.34 -37.99
CA PHE A 75 8.97 -9.44 -37.59
C PHE A 75 8.19 -10.65 -37.08
N GLU A 76 8.78 -11.85 -37.10
CA GLU A 76 8.22 -13.03 -36.42
C GLU A 76 8.80 -13.21 -35.02
N LYS A 77 10.08 -12.87 -34.84
CA LYS A 77 10.82 -12.91 -33.58
C LYS A 77 11.86 -11.79 -33.56
N LEU A 78 12.02 -11.14 -32.41
CA LEU A 78 13.08 -10.17 -32.19
C LEU A 78 14.43 -10.88 -32.09
N ASP A 79 15.47 -10.23 -32.58
CA ASP A 79 16.83 -10.73 -32.42
C ASP A 79 17.28 -10.70 -30.94
N GLU A 80 18.36 -11.40 -30.63
CA GLU A 80 18.88 -11.56 -29.26
C GLU A 80 19.36 -10.24 -28.62
N ASN A 81 19.52 -9.18 -29.41
CA ASN A 81 19.88 -7.86 -28.91
C ASN A 81 18.68 -7.14 -28.30
N TYR A 82 17.45 -7.56 -28.60
CA TYR A 82 16.26 -6.96 -27.99
C TYR A 82 15.75 -7.80 -26.84
N VAL A 83 15.24 -7.11 -25.83
CA VAL A 83 14.52 -7.71 -24.71
C VAL A 83 13.23 -6.94 -24.46
N SER A 84 12.21 -7.63 -23.95
CA SER A 84 10.95 -7.01 -23.55
C SER A 84 10.64 -7.19 -22.07
N LEU A 85 9.78 -6.32 -21.55
CA LEU A 85 9.17 -6.52 -20.24
C LEU A 85 7.78 -5.89 -20.19
N GLY A 86 6.76 -6.71 -19.90
CA GLY A 86 5.40 -6.23 -19.61
C GLY A 86 5.37 -5.25 -18.43
N GLN A 87 4.58 -4.19 -18.53
CA GLN A 87 4.60 -3.06 -17.58
C GLN A 87 3.52 -3.13 -16.47
N ASP A 88 2.61 -4.11 -16.52
CA ASP A 88 1.68 -4.44 -15.44
C ASP A 88 1.36 -5.94 -15.46
N SER A 89 1.03 -6.52 -14.31
CA SER A 89 0.47 -7.88 -14.20
C SER A 89 -0.68 -8.18 -15.18
N SER A 90 -1.50 -7.19 -15.53
CA SER A 90 -2.59 -7.35 -16.49
C SER A 90 -2.10 -7.77 -17.87
N TYR A 91 -0.90 -7.35 -18.29
CA TYR A 91 -0.28 -7.75 -19.55
C TYR A 91 -0.19 -9.27 -19.66
N TYR A 92 0.44 -9.92 -18.67
CA TYR A 92 0.61 -11.36 -18.66
C TYR A 92 -0.72 -12.10 -18.36
N LYS A 93 -1.60 -11.54 -17.51
CA LYS A 93 -2.95 -12.10 -17.28
C LYS A 93 -3.80 -12.12 -18.55
N ASN A 94 -3.74 -11.05 -19.34
CA ASN A 94 -4.46 -10.97 -20.61
C ASN A 94 -3.86 -11.94 -21.62
N LEU A 95 -2.52 -12.11 -21.67
CA LEU A 95 -1.89 -13.17 -22.47
C LEU A 95 -2.33 -14.57 -22.04
N ASN A 96 -2.49 -14.83 -20.74
CA ASN A 96 -2.98 -16.12 -20.24
C ASN A 96 -4.39 -16.47 -20.76
N ALA A 97 -5.22 -15.48 -21.12
CA ALA A 97 -6.54 -15.74 -21.69
C ALA A 97 -6.49 -16.39 -23.09
N PHE A 98 -5.34 -16.32 -23.79
CA PHE A 98 -5.12 -16.92 -25.11
C PHE A 98 -4.54 -18.34 -25.05
N GLY A 99 -4.28 -18.87 -23.86
CA GLY A 99 -3.70 -20.20 -23.65
C GLY A 99 -2.17 -20.23 -23.68
N ASP A 100 -1.61 -21.32 -23.15
CA ASP A 100 -0.18 -21.45 -22.88
C ASP A 100 0.67 -21.34 -24.15
N ASP A 101 0.28 -22.05 -25.22
CA ASP A 101 1.02 -22.07 -26.49
C ASP A 101 1.16 -20.68 -27.12
N ILE A 102 0.09 -19.88 -27.11
CA ILE A 102 0.11 -18.53 -27.70
C ILE A 102 0.94 -17.59 -26.84
N ARG A 103 0.75 -17.62 -25.52
CA ARG A 103 1.50 -16.79 -24.57
C ARG A 103 2.99 -17.06 -24.69
N GLU A 104 3.42 -18.32 -24.55
CA GLU A 104 4.83 -18.69 -24.55
C GLU A 104 5.49 -18.30 -25.87
N LYS A 105 4.80 -18.53 -26.99
CA LYS A 105 5.30 -18.13 -28.32
C LYS A 105 5.48 -16.63 -28.45
N ILE A 106 4.55 -15.82 -27.95
CA ILE A 106 4.65 -14.34 -27.98
C ILE A 106 5.80 -13.88 -27.09
N LEU A 107 5.86 -14.33 -25.84
CA LEU A 107 6.87 -13.91 -24.87
C LEU A 107 8.28 -14.37 -25.28
N ASP A 108 8.44 -15.58 -25.82
CA ASP A 108 9.73 -16.03 -26.36
C ASP A 108 10.16 -15.20 -27.59
N SER A 109 9.20 -14.85 -28.46
CA SER A 109 9.47 -14.05 -29.66
C SER A 109 9.84 -12.60 -29.35
N LEU A 110 9.46 -12.08 -28.18
CA LEU A 110 9.82 -10.75 -27.70
C LEU A 110 11.06 -10.76 -26.76
N ASN A 111 11.63 -11.94 -26.48
CA ASN A 111 12.69 -12.11 -25.48
C ASN A 111 12.30 -11.53 -24.12
N ASP A 112 11.09 -11.88 -23.65
CA ASP A 112 10.53 -11.30 -22.43
C ASP A 112 11.31 -11.72 -21.17
N LEU A 113 11.71 -10.72 -20.39
CA LEU A 113 12.56 -10.87 -19.21
C LEU A 113 11.85 -11.55 -18.03
N ALA A 114 10.52 -11.54 -17.98
CA ALA A 114 9.80 -12.30 -16.97
C ALA A 114 9.81 -13.79 -17.27
N LEU A 115 9.71 -14.18 -18.55
CA LEU A 115 9.85 -15.58 -18.97
C LEU A 115 11.31 -16.06 -18.93
N LYS A 116 12.25 -15.24 -19.42
CA LYS A 116 13.69 -15.58 -19.55
C LYS A 116 14.51 -15.07 -18.37
N GLN A 117 14.39 -15.73 -17.22
CA GLN A 117 15.05 -15.31 -15.96
C GLN A 117 16.58 -15.27 -16.05
N ASP A 118 17.20 -16.25 -16.72
CA ASP A 118 18.66 -16.25 -16.92
C ASP A 118 19.12 -15.03 -17.72
N THR A 119 18.35 -14.63 -18.74
CA THR A 119 18.62 -13.39 -19.49
C THR A 119 18.45 -12.17 -18.59
N PHE A 120 17.35 -12.09 -17.83
CA PHE A 120 17.10 -11.00 -16.90
C PHE A 120 18.25 -10.81 -15.91
N ASP A 121 18.73 -11.88 -15.29
CA ASP A 121 19.80 -11.82 -14.30
C ASP A 121 21.13 -11.29 -14.87
N ASN A 122 21.39 -11.56 -16.14
CA ASN A 122 22.57 -11.09 -16.86
C ASN A 122 22.45 -9.61 -17.31
N VAL A 123 21.26 -9.16 -17.70
CA VAL A 123 21.07 -7.82 -18.32
C VAL A 123 20.47 -6.77 -17.39
N ARG A 124 19.90 -7.14 -16.24
CA ARG A 124 19.16 -6.24 -15.34
C ARG A 124 19.94 -5.01 -14.86
N TRP A 125 21.27 -5.07 -14.91
CA TRP A 125 22.17 -3.99 -14.49
C TRP A 125 22.47 -2.99 -15.59
N LEU A 126 22.09 -3.28 -16.84
CA LEU A 126 22.30 -2.37 -17.96
C LEU A 126 21.48 -1.08 -17.76
N HIS A 127 22.03 0.03 -18.22
CA HIS A 127 21.42 1.36 -18.04
C HIS A 127 20.01 1.43 -18.64
N VAL A 128 19.81 0.90 -19.84
CA VAL A 128 18.51 0.86 -20.50
C VAL A 128 17.48 0.04 -19.72
N ILE A 129 17.91 -1.05 -19.08
CA ILE A 129 17.01 -1.91 -18.30
C ILE A 129 16.62 -1.20 -17.00
N THR A 130 17.60 -0.65 -16.28
CA THR A 130 17.38 0.04 -15.00
C THR A 130 16.59 1.35 -15.14
N ARG A 131 16.88 2.16 -16.17
CA ARG A 131 16.23 3.49 -16.36
C ARG A 131 14.93 3.43 -17.14
N SER A 132 14.72 2.40 -17.96
CA SER A 132 13.54 2.28 -18.81
C SER A 132 12.65 1.09 -18.42
N LEU A 133 13.09 -0.15 -18.65
CA LEU A 133 12.23 -1.33 -18.48
C LEU A 133 11.77 -1.53 -17.03
N LEU A 134 12.66 -1.31 -16.06
CA LEU A 134 12.40 -1.40 -14.62
C LEU A 134 11.96 -0.08 -13.99
N ARG A 135 11.66 0.96 -14.79
CA ARG A 135 11.26 2.28 -14.26
C ARG A 135 9.97 2.21 -13.43
N SER A 136 9.03 1.38 -13.86
CA SER A 136 7.68 1.28 -13.28
C SER A 136 7.37 -0.09 -12.71
N VAL A 137 8.39 -0.97 -12.65
CA VAL A 137 8.27 -2.35 -12.19
C VAL A 137 9.54 -2.72 -11.41
N SER A 138 9.39 -3.26 -10.21
CA SER A 138 10.53 -3.73 -9.42
C SER A 138 11.13 -5.05 -9.94
N SER A 139 12.44 -5.24 -9.74
CA SER A 139 13.13 -6.51 -10.05
C SER A 139 12.50 -7.71 -9.31
N THR A 140 12.01 -7.51 -8.08
CA THR A 140 11.30 -8.52 -7.30
C THR A 140 10.01 -8.96 -8.00
N SER A 141 9.24 -8.01 -8.55
CA SER A 141 8.04 -8.31 -9.34
C SER A 141 8.37 -9.15 -10.58
N VAL A 142 9.47 -8.84 -11.28
CA VAL A 142 9.91 -9.58 -12.47
C VAL A 142 10.25 -11.03 -12.14
N ARG A 143 11.07 -11.26 -11.11
CA ARG A 143 11.52 -12.61 -10.70
C ARG A 143 10.44 -13.44 -10.03
N GLY A 144 9.52 -12.79 -9.33
CA GLY A 144 8.46 -13.44 -8.58
C GLY A 144 7.18 -13.58 -9.39
N HIS A 145 6.36 -12.54 -9.38
CA HIS A 145 5.00 -12.62 -9.91
C HIS A 145 4.94 -12.66 -11.43
N TYR A 146 5.70 -11.82 -12.13
CA TYR A 146 5.62 -11.77 -13.59
C TYR A 146 6.13 -13.07 -14.20
N LYS A 147 7.21 -13.64 -13.64
CA LYS A 147 7.65 -14.99 -13.98
C LYS A 147 6.50 -16.01 -13.93
N ARG A 148 5.82 -16.10 -12.78
CA ARG A 148 4.69 -17.03 -12.62
C ARG A 148 3.58 -16.77 -13.64
N LEU A 149 3.23 -15.51 -13.90
CA LEU A 149 2.21 -15.19 -14.89
C LEU A 149 2.65 -15.51 -16.32
N ALA A 150 3.93 -15.28 -16.65
CA ALA A 150 4.53 -15.62 -17.93
C ALA A 150 4.58 -17.14 -18.15
N GLU A 151 4.68 -17.93 -17.08
CA GLU A 151 4.58 -19.40 -17.05
C GLU A 151 3.12 -19.91 -16.96
N GLY A 152 2.11 -19.02 -16.94
CA GLY A 152 0.69 -19.39 -16.91
C GLY A 152 0.03 -19.49 -15.55
N SER A 153 0.78 -19.34 -14.46
CA SER A 153 0.26 -19.33 -13.09
C SER A 153 -0.36 -17.98 -12.72
N SER A 154 -1.69 -17.90 -12.78
CA SER A 154 -2.46 -16.69 -12.43
C SER A 154 -2.96 -16.61 -10.98
N THR A 155 -2.66 -17.61 -10.14
CA THR A 155 -3.18 -17.68 -8.78
C THR A 155 -2.45 -16.75 -7.82
N LEU A 156 -3.21 -15.96 -7.05
CA LEU A 156 -2.71 -15.27 -5.86
C LEU A 156 -2.14 -16.32 -4.89
N THR A 157 -1.00 -16.02 -4.27
CA THR A 157 -0.35 -16.94 -3.32
C THR A 157 -0.43 -16.43 -1.91
N SER A 158 -0.71 -17.34 -0.98
CA SER A 158 -0.52 -17.10 0.45
C SER A 158 0.95 -16.87 0.78
N TYR A 159 1.19 -16.05 1.79
CA TYR A 159 2.50 -15.86 2.38
C TYR A 159 2.36 -15.41 3.83
N ALA A 160 3.36 -15.75 4.64
CA ALA A 160 3.47 -15.31 6.02
C ALA A 160 4.90 -14.87 6.31
N PHE A 161 5.03 -13.95 7.25
CA PHE A 161 6.31 -13.58 7.82
C PHE A 161 6.16 -13.26 9.31
N LYS A 162 7.26 -13.44 10.02
CA LYS A 162 7.37 -13.24 11.45
C LYS A 162 8.49 -12.25 11.70
N TYR A 163 8.15 -11.11 12.29
CA TYR A 163 9.13 -10.10 12.67
C TYR A 163 9.42 -10.20 14.17
N LYS A 164 10.65 -10.52 14.51
CA LYS A 164 11.19 -10.51 15.86
C LYS A 164 11.65 -9.10 16.22
N LEU A 165 11.10 -8.55 17.30
CA LEU A 165 11.44 -7.20 17.76
C LEU A 165 12.90 -7.14 18.25
N ALA A 166 13.55 -5.99 18.03
CA ALA A 166 14.87 -5.72 18.57
C ALA A 166 14.91 -5.89 20.10
N ARG A 167 15.94 -6.59 20.59
CA ARG A 167 16.16 -6.77 22.02
C ARG A 167 16.54 -5.44 22.68
N PRO A 168 15.83 -5.01 23.74
CA PRO A 168 16.19 -3.81 24.49
C PRO A 168 17.44 -4.03 25.34
N LYS A 169 18.03 -2.95 25.86
CA LYS A 169 19.13 -3.04 26.85
C LYS A 169 18.57 -3.42 28.23
N LEU A 170 18.91 -4.61 28.69
CA LEU A 170 18.41 -5.22 29.93
C LEU A 170 19.52 -5.29 31.00
N ASN A 171 19.14 -5.23 32.27
CA ASN A 171 20.01 -5.59 33.40
C ASN A 171 19.89 -7.09 33.72
N GLU A 172 20.70 -7.61 34.65
CA GLU A 172 20.74 -9.04 34.97
C GLU A 172 19.37 -9.63 35.35
N VAL A 173 18.58 -8.91 36.16
CA VAL A 173 17.23 -9.35 36.58
C VAL A 173 16.24 -9.30 35.41
N GLU A 174 16.33 -8.26 34.59
CA GLU A 174 15.48 -8.09 33.41
C GLU A 174 15.77 -9.16 32.34
N GLU A 175 17.00 -9.69 32.28
CA GLU A 175 17.38 -10.75 31.35
C GLU A 175 16.70 -12.09 31.66
N GLU A 176 16.55 -12.43 32.94
CA GLU A 176 15.87 -13.66 33.36
C GLU A 176 14.36 -13.64 33.03
N LEU A 177 13.77 -12.44 32.93
CA LEU A 177 12.34 -12.22 32.70
C LEU A 177 12.01 -11.88 31.25
N PHE A 178 13.01 -11.76 30.37
CA PHE A 178 12.80 -11.31 29.00
C PHE A 178 12.30 -12.44 28.10
N GLU A 179 11.18 -12.19 27.44
CA GLU A 179 10.65 -13.03 26.38
C GLU A 179 10.67 -12.26 25.05
N ASP A 180 11.10 -12.94 23.99
CA ASP A 180 11.07 -12.38 22.65
C ASP A 180 9.64 -12.09 22.20
N ALA A 181 9.42 -10.91 21.64
CA ALA A 181 8.14 -10.52 21.07
C ALA A 181 8.19 -10.63 19.55
N TYR A 182 7.09 -11.14 18.98
CA TYR A 182 6.97 -11.39 17.54
C TYR A 182 5.70 -10.78 16.97
N LEU A 183 5.83 -10.01 15.90
CA LEU A 183 4.73 -9.59 15.05
C LEU A 183 4.54 -10.64 13.95
N ASN A 184 3.42 -11.35 13.98
CA ASN A 184 3.08 -12.37 12.98
C ASN A 184 2.12 -11.79 11.96
N VAL A 185 2.47 -11.91 10.68
CA VAL A 185 1.68 -11.41 9.57
C VAL A 185 1.44 -12.54 8.59
N GLU A 186 0.18 -12.71 8.20
CA GLU A 186 -0.25 -13.77 7.29
C GLU A 186 -1.25 -13.19 6.29
N VAL A 187 -1.03 -13.46 5.01
CA VAL A 187 -1.92 -13.10 3.91
C VAL A 187 -2.44 -14.38 3.27
N GLN A 188 -3.75 -14.56 3.36
CA GLN A 188 -4.53 -15.63 2.74
C GLN A 188 -5.39 -15.05 1.62
N PRO A 189 -5.06 -15.30 0.35
CA PRO A 189 -5.88 -14.88 -0.78
C PRO A 189 -7.31 -15.42 -0.69
N ASN A 190 -8.27 -14.64 -1.19
CA ASN A 190 -9.71 -14.99 -1.21
C ASN A 190 -10.34 -15.25 0.17
N SER A 191 -9.68 -14.86 1.26
CA SER A 191 -10.26 -14.91 2.60
C SER A 191 -11.40 -13.89 2.77
N ALA A 192 -12.41 -14.27 3.55
CA ALA A 192 -13.54 -13.42 3.92
C ALA A 192 -13.83 -13.57 5.43
N PRO A 193 -13.53 -12.56 6.27
CA PRO A 193 -12.95 -11.26 5.92
C PRO A 193 -11.50 -11.33 5.39
N PRO A 194 -11.05 -10.33 4.61
CA PRO A 194 -9.68 -10.28 4.07
C PRO A 194 -8.60 -10.23 5.14
N THR A 195 -7.42 -10.74 4.81
CA THR A 195 -6.23 -10.76 5.70
C THR A 195 -5.09 -9.84 5.28
N ASN A 196 -5.30 -9.02 4.25
CA ASN A 196 -4.26 -8.17 3.67
C ASN A 196 -3.90 -6.95 4.54
N LEU A 197 -4.72 -6.62 5.54
CA LEU A 197 -4.50 -5.48 6.42
C LEU A 197 -4.33 -5.95 7.85
N HIS A 198 -3.19 -5.65 8.46
CA HIS A 198 -2.87 -5.98 9.85
C HIS A 198 -2.76 -4.71 10.68
N ILE A 199 -3.36 -4.73 11.86
CA ILE A 199 -3.48 -3.56 12.74
C ILE A 199 -2.70 -3.80 14.02
N ILE A 200 -1.87 -2.83 14.37
CA ILE A 200 -1.20 -2.71 15.66
C ILE A 200 -1.92 -1.62 16.44
N ILE A 201 -2.67 -2.01 17.47
CA ILE A 201 -3.42 -1.08 18.30
C ILE A 201 -2.94 -1.13 19.74
N GLY A 202 -2.97 0.01 20.42
CA GLY A 202 -2.54 0.13 21.80
C GLY A 202 -2.57 1.58 22.27
N ARG A 203 -2.32 1.78 23.56
CA ARG A 203 -2.38 3.10 24.21
C ARG A 203 -1.41 4.08 23.58
N ASN A 204 -1.68 5.38 23.75
CA ASN A 204 -0.73 6.41 23.33
C ASN A 204 0.60 6.26 24.09
N GLY A 205 1.71 6.37 23.38
CA GLY A 205 3.05 6.26 23.96
C GLY A 205 3.59 4.84 24.19
N VAL A 206 2.86 3.76 23.88
CA VAL A 206 3.38 2.38 24.02
C VAL A 206 4.51 2.04 23.03
N GLY A 207 4.67 2.84 21.98
CA GLY A 207 5.75 2.71 21.00
C GLY A 207 5.34 2.13 19.64
N LYS A 208 4.06 2.21 19.25
CA LYS A 208 3.56 1.69 17.96
C LYS A 208 4.30 2.30 16.75
N THR A 209 4.45 3.63 16.73
CA THR A 209 5.25 4.35 15.72
C THR A 209 6.69 3.84 15.69
N ASN A 210 7.32 3.63 16.86
CA ASN A 210 8.68 3.09 16.93
C ASN A 210 8.76 1.65 16.42
N LEU A 211 7.73 0.82 16.68
CA LEU A 211 7.65 -0.54 16.15
C LEU A 211 7.61 -0.55 14.62
N LEU A 212 6.77 0.31 14.01
CA LEU A 212 6.75 0.49 12.56
C LEU A 212 8.10 0.99 12.02
N LYS A 213 8.72 1.96 12.71
CA LYS A 213 10.07 2.48 12.37
C LYS A 213 11.13 1.40 12.40
N SER A 214 11.16 0.57 13.44
CA SER A 214 12.10 -0.56 13.55
C SER A 214 11.84 -1.61 12.47
N PHE A 215 10.58 -1.93 12.21
CA PHE A 215 10.22 -2.91 11.17
C PHE A 215 10.67 -2.45 9.77
N VAL A 216 10.40 -1.20 9.39
CA VAL A 216 10.85 -0.67 8.08
C VAL A 216 12.38 -0.58 8.02
N THR A 217 13.04 -0.19 9.11
CA THR A 217 14.52 -0.23 9.19
C THR A 217 15.05 -1.64 8.99
N CYS A 218 14.38 -2.66 9.53
CA CYS A 218 14.74 -4.07 9.33
C CYS A 218 14.59 -4.49 7.88
N LEU A 219 13.48 -4.15 7.23
CA LEU A 219 13.25 -4.45 5.80
C LEU A 219 14.29 -3.82 4.86
N LEU A 220 14.69 -2.58 5.14
CA LEU A 220 15.58 -1.83 4.25
C LEU A 220 17.06 -2.09 4.54
N ASN A 221 17.43 -2.17 5.82
CA ASN A 221 18.83 -2.17 6.28
C ASN A 221 19.25 -3.45 7.00
N ASN A 222 18.37 -4.44 7.16
CA ASN A 222 18.61 -5.63 8.00
C ASN A 222 19.05 -5.28 9.43
N ASP A 223 18.47 -4.23 10.00
CA ASP A 223 18.80 -3.69 11.33
C ASP A 223 17.53 -3.50 12.18
N TYR A 224 17.66 -3.45 13.50
CA TYR A 224 16.54 -3.32 14.46
C TYR A 224 15.54 -4.49 14.49
N GLY A 225 16.01 -5.72 14.32
CA GLY A 225 15.19 -6.94 14.49
C GLY A 225 15.53 -7.99 13.44
N GLU A 226 14.73 -9.04 13.36
CA GLU A 226 14.89 -10.14 12.39
C GLU A 226 13.55 -10.48 11.75
N ILE A 227 13.55 -10.78 10.45
CA ILE A 227 12.35 -11.19 9.71
C ILE A 227 12.56 -12.60 9.17
N GLU A 228 11.67 -13.51 9.58
CA GLU A 228 11.60 -14.87 9.08
C GLU A 228 10.43 -14.97 8.09
N TYR A 229 10.66 -15.54 6.91
CA TYR A 229 9.64 -15.74 5.88
C TYR A 229 9.25 -17.23 5.83
N ASP A 230 7.96 -17.53 5.72
CA ASP A 230 7.43 -18.91 5.66
C ASP A 230 7.51 -19.55 4.25
N VAL A 231 8.36 -18.98 3.39
CA VAL A 231 8.54 -19.42 2.01
C VAL A 231 10.03 -19.37 1.69
N ASP A 232 10.54 -20.42 1.05
CA ASP A 232 11.89 -20.49 0.46
C ASP A 232 12.01 -19.48 -0.69
N PHE A 233 12.05 -18.19 -0.36
CA PHE A 233 12.57 -17.18 -1.25
C PHE A 233 14.05 -16.99 -0.90
N ASN A 234 14.92 -17.25 -1.87
CA ASN A 234 16.31 -16.79 -1.82
C ASN A 234 16.42 -15.25 -1.88
N GLU A 235 15.29 -14.49 -1.93
CA GLU A 235 15.24 -13.04 -2.15
C GLU A 235 14.14 -12.33 -1.33
N LYS A 236 14.22 -11.00 -1.24
CA LYS A 236 13.32 -10.15 -0.44
C LYS A 236 11.85 -10.31 -0.88
N LEU A 237 10.94 -10.61 0.05
CA LEU A 237 9.52 -10.88 -0.21
C LEU A 237 8.77 -9.72 -0.89
N PHE A 238 9.14 -8.48 -0.57
CA PHE A 238 8.38 -7.29 -0.94
C PHE A 238 8.95 -6.58 -2.17
N ALA A 239 8.06 -6.18 -3.07
CA ALA A 239 8.38 -5.43 -4.29
C ALA A 239 8.79 -3.98 -3.99
N ASN A 240 8.12 -3.36 -3.01
CA ASN A 240 8.43 -2.03 -2.52
C ASN A 240 7.88 -1.82 -1.10
N VAL A 241 8.39 -0.81 -0.41
CA VAL A 241 7.88 -0.32 0.88
C VAL A 241 7.22 1.03 0.65
N ILE A 242 5.99 1.18 1.11
CA ILE A 242 5.22 2.42 0.99
C ILE A 242 4.84 2.89 2.39
N THR A 243 5.22 4.11 2.77
CA THR A 243 4.83 4.72 4.05
C THR A 243 3.84 5.85 3.82
N LEU A 244 2.77 5.88 4.62
CA LEU A 244 1.81 6.99 4.65
C LEU A 244 2.00 7.81 5.92
N SER A 245 2.35 9.09 5.75
CA SER A 245 2.53 10.04 6.86
C SER A 245 1.38 11.05 6.88
N PHE A 246 0.37 10.78 7.73
CA PHE A 246 -0.78 11.67 7.93
C PHE A 246 -0.49 12.83 8.91
N SER A 247 0.56 12.72 9.72
CA SER A 247 0.96 13.77 10.66
C SER A 247 1.94 14.75 10.03
N SER A 248 1.59 16.04 10.04
CA SER A 248 2.52 17.14 9.75
C SER A 248 3.49 17.44 10.90
N PHE A 249 3.30 16.80 12.07
CA PHE A 249 4.08 17.03 13.28
C PHE A 249 5.18 15.96 13.53
N ASP A 250 5.24 14.89 12.72
CA ASP A 250 6.34 13.92 12.81
C ASP A 250 7.59 14.44 12.10
N ASN A 251 8.28 15.36 12.78
CA ASN A 251 9.50 16.03 12.29
C ASN A 251 10.70 15.08 12.17
N ASN A 252 10.67 13.92 12.84
CA ASN A 252 11.76 12.94 12.76
C ASN A 252 11.66 12.05 11.54
N GLY A 253 10.48 12.04 10.91
CA GLY A 253 10.17 11.24 9.74
C GLY A 253 10.61 9.79 9.84
N PHE A 254 10.68 9.23 8.65
CA PHE A 254 11.07 7.88 8.35
C PHE A 254 12.40 7.97 7.59
N ASN A 255 13.43 8.53 8.24
CA ASN A 255 14.79 8.65 7.67
C ASN A 255 15.48 7.28 7.67
N PHE A 256 15.00 6.39 6.81
CA PHE A 256 15.47 5.00 6.75
C PHE A 256 16.57 4.77 5.73
N VAL A 257 16.65 5.62 4.72
CA VAL A 257 17.57 5.44 3.60
C VAL A 257 18.92 6.02 4.01
N LYS A 258 19.83 5.17 4.46
CA LYS A 258 21.27 5.45 4.35
C LYS A 258 21.62 5.41 2.86
N GLU A 259 22.45 6.35 2.40
CA GLU A 259 22.84 6.50 0.98
C GLU A 259 23.18 5.14 0.32
N SER A 260 22.37 4.75 -0.67
CA SER A 260 22.50 3.72 -1.75
C SER A 260 23.13 2.34 -1.45
N PRO A 261 22.53 1.24 -1.97
CA PRO A 261 22.85 0.76 -3.33
C PRO A 261 21.64 0.26 -4.14
N MET A 262 21.90 -0.11 -5.41
CA MET A 262 20.95 -0.68 -6.41
C MET A 262 20.15 -1.92 -5.95
N ASP A 263 20.43 -2.49 -4.77
CA ASP A 263 19.78 -3.67 -4.18
C ASP A 263 18.78 -3.33 -3.05
N LEU A 264 18.52 -2.05 -2.79
CA LEU A 264 17.51 -1.62 -1.81
C LEU A 264 16.10 -1.83 -2.35
N ILE A 265 15.20 -2.31 -1.48
CA ILE A 265 13.77 -2.35 -1.80
C ILE A 265 13.33 -0.92 -2.09
N PRO A 266 12.68 -0.64 -3.23
CA PRO A 266 12.15 0.69 -3.53
C PRO A 266 11.30 1.20 -2.37
N TYR A 267 11.53 2.45 -1.96
CA TYR A 267 10.85 3.09 -0.84
C TYR A 267 10.10 4.33 -1.32
N TYR A 268 8.80 4.40 -1.01
CA TYR A 268 7.93 5.52 -1.34
C TYR A 268 7.33 6.10 -0.08
N GLU A 269 7.50 7.40 0.14
CA GLU A 269 6.81 8.13 1.19
C GLU A 269 5.72 9.01 0.58
N ILE A 270 4.48 8.80 1.02
CA ILE A 270 3.31 9.60 0.63
C ILE A 270 2.82 10.31 1.88
N GLY A 271 2.67 11.63 1.82
CA GLY A 271 2.20 12.38 2.98
C GLY A 271 2.33 13.88 2.81
N LEU A 272 2.17 14.58 3.94
CA LEU A 272 2.06 16.04 4.01
C LEU A 272 3.40 16.77 4.16
N MET A 273 4.52 16.06 4.12
CA MET A 273 5.85 16.63 4.33
C MET A 273 6.72 16.44 3.08
N LYS A 274 7.59 17.41 2.79
CA LYS A 274 8.60 17.35 1.74
C LYS A 274 9.96 17.75 2.29
N PHE A 275 11.03 17.39 1.57
CA PHE A 275 12.38 17.87 1.87
C PHE A 275 12.67 19.11 1.03
N GLU A 276 13.10 20.18 1.69
CA GLU A 276 13.61 21.38 1.05
C GLU A 276 15.07 21.59 1.42
N LYS A 277 15.89 21.94 0.42
CA LYS A 277 17.29 22.31 0.62
C LYS A 277 17.35 23.72 1.16
N VAL A 278 17.62 23.85 2.45
CA VAL A 278 17.76 25.13 3.14
C VAL A 278 19.24 25.43 3.31
N ARG A 279 19.63 26.66 2.95
CA ARG A 279 21.00 27.11 3.16
C ARG A 279 21.15 27.61 4.59
N GLU A 280 21.79 26.81 5.44
CA GLU A 280 22.17 27.22 6.79
C GLU A 280 23.66 27.54 6.82
N LYS A 281 23.99 28.84 6.86
CA LYS A 281 25.37 29.35 6.74
C LYS A 281 26.02 28.91 5.41
N GLU A 282 27.19 28.28 5.46
CA GLU A 282 27.93 27.77 4.30
C GLU A 282 27.49 26.37 3.84
N PHE A 283 26.60 25.69 4.59
CA PHE A 283 26.16 24.33 4.28
C PHE A 283 24.73 24.31 3.75
N ILE A 284 24.47 23.40 2.81
CA ILE A 284 23.11 23.06 2.37
C ILE A 284 22.64 21.91 3.26
N VAL A 285 21.55 22.12 3.98
CA VAL A 285 20.93 21.10 4.82
C VAL A 285 19.56 20.79 4.24
N GLU A 286 19.22 19.51 4.13
CA GLU A 286 17.86 19.10 3.78
C GLU A 286 16.99 19.16 5.03
N LYS A 287 15.97 20.01 4.98
CA LYS A 287 15.00 20.19 6.07
C LYS A 287 13.64 19.70 5.64
N ARG A 288 12.98 18.99 6.55
CA ARG A 288 11.61 18.53 6.35
C ARG A 288 10.64 19.66 6.64
N VAL A 289 9.79 20.00 5.67
CA VAL A 289 8.80 21.08 5.77
C VAL A 289 7.42 20.59 5.32
N PRO A 290 6.32 21.16 5.83
CA PRO A 290 4.98 20.84 5.35
C PRO A 290 4.78 21.22 3.88
N LYS A 291 4.06 20.39 3.14
CA LYS A 291 3.60 20.66 1.78
C LYS A 291 2.50 21.73 1.80
N THR A 292 2.56 22.62 0.82
CA THR A 292 1.48 23.58 0.52
C THR A 292 0.34 22.91 -0.24
N VAL A 293 -0.80 23.59 -0.36
CA VAL A 293 -1.92 23.12 -1.20
C VAL A 293 -1.49 22.97 -2.65
N ASP A 294 -0.64 23.86 -3.15
CA ASP A 294 -0.12 23.81 -4.52
C ASP A 294 0.80 22.59 -4.71
N ASP A 295 1.68 22.28 -3.74
CA ASP A 295 2.50 21.05 -3.78
C ASP A 295 1.63 19.78 -3.87
N LEU A 296 0.58 19.68 -3.07
CA LEU A 296 -0.35 18.53 -3.09
C LEU A 296 -1.12 18.44 -4.43
N CYS A 297 -1.51 19.58 -4.98
CA CYS A 297 -2.18 19.68 -6.27
C CYS A 297 -1.28 19.19 -7.41
N ASP A 298 -0.04 19.66 -7.45
CA ASP A 298 0.94 19.29 -8.48
C ASP A 298 1.27 17.79 -8.42
N GLU A 299 1.50 17.25 -7.22
CA GLU A 299 1.73 15.81 -7.04
C GLU A 299 0.53 14.96 -7.49
N PHE A 300 -0.69 15.40 -7.17
CA PHE A 300 -1.90 14.71 -7.62
C PHE A 300 -2.02 14.73 -9.16
N MET A 301 -1.84 15.90 -9.78
CA MET A 301 -1.88 16.03 -11.25
C MET A 301 -0.84 15.16 -11.94
N GLU A 302 0.38 15.14 -11.41
CA GLU A 302 1.45 14.30 -11.97
C GLU A 302 1.12 12.82 -11.86
N SER A 303 0.57 12.40 -10.72
CA SER A 303 0.10 11.03 -10.53
C SER A 303 -0.98 10.66 -11.55
N LEU A 304 -1.97 11.53 -11.80
CA LEU A 304 -3.01 11.27 -12.82
C LEU A 304 -2.44 11.09 -14.23
N LYS A 305 -1.40 11.85 -14.61
CA LYS A 305 -0.69 11.67 -15.89
C LYS A 305 0.00 10.31 -15.97
N ILE A 306 0.61 9.86 -14.88
CA ILE A 306 1.26 8.53 -14.82
C ILE A 306 0.21 7.43 -14.93
N LEU A 307 -0.92 7.56 -14.21
CA LEU A 307 -2.00 6.58 -14.23
C LEU A 307 -2.67 6.42 -15.60
N THR A 308 -2.84 7.53 -16.33
CA THR A 308 -3.40 7.51 -17.69
C THR A 308 -2.49 6.78 -18.68
N LYS A 309 -1.18 6.95 -18.54
CA LYS A 309 -0.17 6.31 -19.41
C LYS A 309 0.04 4.83 -19.09
N ASN A 310 0.03 4.47 -17.81
CA ASN A 310 0.28 3.10 -17.35
C ASN A 310 -0.97 2.21 -17.34
N GLY A 311 -2.09 2.64 -17.94
CA GLY A 311 -3.32 1.84 -18.05
C GLY A 311 -4.06 1.61 -16.72
N LYS A 312 -3.74 2.35 -15.65
CA LYS A 312 -4.32 2.17 -14.31
C LYS A 312 -5.61 2.96 -14.06
N VAL A 313 -6.19 3.56 -15.12
CA VAL A 313 -7.40 4.42 -15.06
C VAL A 313 -8.62 3.70 -14.47
N SER A 314 -8.86 2.44 -14.86
CA SER A 314 -10.01 1.66 -14.40
C SER A 314 -9.93 1.37 -12.89
N LEU A 315 -8.75 0.99 -12.43
CA LEU A 315 -8.45 0.74 -11.02
C LEU A 315 -8.64 2.01 -10.19
N TRP A 316 -8.12 3.15 -10.67
CA TRP A 316 -8.30 4.44 -10.02
C TRP A 316 -9.78 4.84 -9.92
N LYS A 317 -10.54 4.75 -11.02
CA LYS A 317 -11.99 5.03 -10.99
C LYS A 317 -12.73 4.15 -10.00
N LYS A 318 -12.39 2.85 -9.93
CA LYS A 318 -12.96 1.93 -8.94
C LYS A 318 -12.65 2.40 -7.51
N ALA A 319 -11.41 2.79 -7.22
CA ALA A 319 -11.00 3.30 -5.92
C ALA A 319 -11.76 4.58 -5.52
N ILE A 320 -11.89 5.55 -6.44
CA ILE A 320 -12.66 6.78 -6.21
C ILE A 320 -14.14 6.48 -5.98
N ARG A 321 -14.75 5.52 -6.69
CA ARG A 321 -16.14 5.11 -6.46
C ARG A 321 -16.39 4.59 -5.05
N THR A 322 -15.45 3.83 -4.50
CA THR A 322 -15.55 3.32 -3.13
C THR A 322 -15.52 4.46 -2.11
N LEU A 323 -14.87 5.59 -2.40
CA LEU A 323 -14.89 6.81 -1.56
C LEU A 323 -16.19 7.62 -1.64
N ASN A 324 -17.03 7.39 -2.65
CA ASN A 324 -18.30 8.13 -2.82
C ASN A 324 -19.33 7.85 -1.72
N SER A 325 -18.98 7.06 -0.69
CA SER A 325 -19.71 7.06 0.58
C SER A 325 -19.67 8.43 1.27
N ASP A 326 -18.66 9.26 1.00
CA ASP A 326 -18.60 10.63 1.48
C ASP A 326 -19.38 11.60 0.56
N LEU A 327 -20.19 12.48 1.17
CA LEU A 327 -21.07 13.43 0.46
C LEU A 327 -20.28 14.42 -0.40
N ILE A 328 -19.10 14.84 0.04
CA ILE A 328 -18.26 15.80 -0.68
C ILE A 328 -17.72 15.12 -1.95
N PHE A 329 -17.21 13.89 -1.85
CA PHE A 329 -16.72 13.17 -3.02
C PHE A 329 -17.81 12.81 -4.02
N SER A 330 -18.99 12.41 -3.54
CA SER A 330 -20.13 12.07 -4.40
C SER A 330 -20.64 13.25 -5.26
N SER A 331 -20.48 14.49 -4.78
CA SER A 331 -21.03 15.68 -5.44
C SER A 331 -20.04 16.37 -6.41
N ILE A 332 -18.75 16.11 -6.27
CA ILE A 332 -17.68 16.80 -7.02
C ILE A 332 -17.38 16.14 -8.39
N GLY A 333 -17.71 14.86 -8.57
CA GLY A 333 -17.44 14.16 -9.83
C GLY A 333 -15.94 13.91 -10.06
N ILE A 334 -15.21 13.53 -9.00
CA ILE A 334 -13.74 13.33 -9.02
C ILE A 334 -13.30 12.40 -10.15
N GLU A 335 -14.09 11.38 -10.50
CA GLU A 335 -13.76 10.43 -11.58
C GLU A 335 -13.45 11.12 -12.93
N ALA A 336 -14.00 12.30 -13.20
CA ALA A 336 -13.76 13.04 -14.43
C ALA A 336 -12.35 13.63 -14.51
N LEU A 337 -11.70 13.87 -13.36
CA LEU A 337 -10.39 14.54 -13.28
C LEU A 337 -9.26 13.73 -13.89
N ILE A 338 -9.42 12.40 -14.07
CA ILE A 338 -8.42 11.57 -14.76
C ILE A 338 -8.25 11.94 -16.23
N ASN A 339 -9.26 12.56 -16.84
CA ASN A 339 -9.19 13.00 -18.23
C ASN A 339 -8.45 14.35 -18.31
N PRO A 340 -7.38 14.46 -19.13
CA PRO A 340 -6.61 15.69 -19.31
C PRO A 340 -7.43 16.94 -19.61
N SER A 341 -8.61 16.81 -20.24
CA SER A 341 -9.50 17.95 -20.51
C SER A 341 -10.05 18.65 -19.26
N TYR A 342 -9.90 18.05 -18.08
CA TYR A 342 -10.37 18.60 -16.80
C TYR A 342 -9.23 19.08 -15.90
N TYR A 343 -7.97 19.02 -16.34
CA TYR A 343 -6.82 19.36 -15.50
C TYR A 343 -6.83 20.81 -15.01
N ASP A 344 -7.30 21.75 -15.82
CA ASP A 344 -7.43 23.17 -15.43
C ASP A 344 -8.42 23.39 -14.26
N LYS A 345 -9.30 22.41 -13.98
CA LYS A 345 -10.26 22.46 -12.87
C LYS A 345 -9.70 21.90 -11.56
N ILE A 346 -8.54 21.25 -11.59
CA ILE A 346 -7.93 20.63 -10.40
C ILE A 346 -7.45 21.69 -9.38
N PRO A 347 -6.69 22.73 -9.77
CA PRO A 347 -6.26 23.75 -8.82
C PRO A 347 -7.39 24.48 -8.07
N PRO A 348 -8.48 24.97 -8.72
CA PRO A 348 -9.58 25.60 -7.98
C PRO A 348 -10.36 24.60 -7.13
N LEU A 349 -10.38 23.31 -7.50
CA LEU A 349 -11.00 22.27 -6.68
C LEU A 349 -10.21 22.06 -5.37
N PHE A 350 -8.89 21.88 -5.45
CA PHE A 350 -8.03 21.65 -4.29
C PHE A 350 -8.11 22.79 -3.27
N LYS A 351 -8.22 24.04 -3.74
CA LYS A 351 -8.42 25.21 -2.86
C LYS A 351 -9.72 25.17 -2.05
N ASN A 352 -10.73 24.42 -2.48
CA ASN A 352 -12.03 24.30 -1.81
C ASN A 352 -12.16 23.02 -0.96
N LEU A 353 -11.22 22.08 -1.06
CA LEU A 353 -11.22 20.85 -0.27
C LEU A 353 -10.61 21.11 1.11
N SER A 354 -11.08 20.40 2.14
CA SER A 354 -10.36 20.38 3.42
C SER A 354 -9.03 19.64 3.27
N SER A 355 -8.09 19.88 4.19
CA SER A 355 -6.82 19.15 4.25
C SER A 355 -7.00 17.62 4.27
N GLY A 356 -7.98 17.12 5.04
CA GLY A 356 -8.34 15.69 5.07
C GLY A 356 -8.70 15.14 3.69
N HIS A 357 -9.66 15.76 2.98
CA HIS A 357 -10.06 15.36 1.63
C HIS A 357 -8.91 15.41 0.62
N MET A 358 -8.09 16.47 0.64
CA MET A 358 -6.93 16.58 -0.25
C MET A 358 -5.95 15.43 -0.01
N ASN A 359 -5.66 15.13 1.26
CA ASN A 359 -4.73 14.07 1.63
C ASN A 359 -5.26 12.69 1.24
N VAL A 360 -6.55 12.41 1.47
CA VAL A 360 -7.18 11.15 1.05
C VAL A 360 -7.12 10.97 -0.47
N LEU A 361 -7.44 12.02 -1.23
CA LEU A 361 -7.44 11.97 -2.69
C LEU A 361 -6.02 11.75 -3.24
N LEU A 362 -5.03 12.48 -2.71
CA LEU A 362 -3.63 12.29 -3.07
C LEU A 362 -3.15 10.88 -2.70
N THR A 363 -3.43 10.43 -1.47
CA THR A 363 -3.04 9.11 -0.96
C THR A 363 -3.54 8.01 -1.88
N ILE A 364 -4.84 8.00 -2.21
CA ILE A 364 -5.42 6.93 -3.03
C ILE A 364 -4.85 6.96 -4.46
N THR A 365 -4.67 8.16 -5.02
CA THR A 365 -4.10 8.31 -6.36
C THR A 365 -2.66 7.81 -6.41
N LYS A 366 -1.85 8.17 -5.41
CA LYS A 366 -0.47 7.68 -5.27
C LYS A 366 -0.41 6.18 -4.98
N LEU A 367 -1.28 5.62 -4.15
CA LEU A 367 -1.33 4.18 -3.92
C LEU A 367 -1.65 3.41 -5.20
N VAL A 368 -2.58 3.88 -6.03
CA VAL A 368 -2.83 3.26 -7.34
C VAL A 368 -1.60 3.34 -8.24
N GLU A 369 -0.84 4.43 -8.16
CA GLU A 369 0.40 4.63 -8.91
C GLU A 369 1.50 3.65 -8.49
N VAL A 370 1.80 3.53 -7.19
CA VAL A 370 3.01 2.86 -6.68
C VAL A 370 2.79 1.45 -6.12
N VAL A 371 1.56 1.05 -5.77
CA VAL A 371 1.32 -0.30 -5.23
C VAL A 371 1.51 -1.33 -6.36
N GLU A 372 2.47 -2.22 -6.14
CA GLU A 372 2.82 -3.38 -6.95
C GLU A 372 2.38 -4.67 -6.24
N GLU A 373 2.53 -5.81 -6.93
CA GLU A 373 2.29 -7.09 -6.27
C GLU A 373 3.27 -7.32 -5.12
N ARG A 374 2.77 -7.72 -3.95
CA ARG A 374 3.57 -7.85 -2.72
C ARG A 374 4.28 -6.55 -2.30
N SER A 375 3.65 -5.40 -2.53
CA SER A 375 3.99 -4.19 -1.78
C SER A 375 3.73 -4.37 -0.28
N ILE A 376 4.49 -3.68 0.55
CA ILE A 376 4.15 -3.48 1.96
C ILE A 376 3.81 -2.02 2.24
N LEU A 377 2.58 -1.80 2.71
CA LEU A 377 2.06 -0.49 3.08
C LEU A 377 2.20 -0.31 4.60
N ILE A 378 2.71 0.83 5.03
CA ILE A 378 2.89 1.20 6.43
C ILE A 378 2.11 2.49 6.69
N MET A 379 1.25 2.49 7.69
CA MET A 379 0.46 3.67 8.08
C MET A 379 0.56 3.90 9.57
N ASP A 380 0.79 5.14 9.97
CA ASP A 380 0.77 5.54 11.37
C ASP A 380 -0.34 6.57 11.61
N GLU A 381 -1.25 6.21 12.53
CA GLU A 381 -2.38 7.02 13.00
C GLU A 381 -3.21 7.65 11.84
N PRO A 382 -3.69 6.86 10.86
CA PRO A 382 -4.41 7.38 9.69
C PRO A 382 -5.77 8.03 10.02
N GLU A 383 -6.29 7.84 11.23
CA GLU A 383 -7.47 8.53 11.75
C GLU A 383 -7.24 10.03 12.02
N THR A 384 -5.99 10.48 12.06
CA THR A 384 -5.63 11.85 12.44
C THR A 384 -6.22 12.85 11.44
N HIS A 385 -7.09 13.74 11.92
CA HIS A 385 -7.82 14.75 11.15
C HIS A 385 -8.89 14.24 10.16
N LEU A 386 -9.33 12.97 10.27
CA LEU A 386 -10.41 12.42 9.45
C LEU A 386 -11.64 12.09 10.30
N HIS A 387 -12.86 12.31 9.77
CA HIS A 387 -14.09 11.86 10.41
C HIS A 387 -14.32 10.35 10.16
N PRO A 388 -15.01 9.63 11.06
CA PRO A 388 -15.13 8.17 10.98
C PRO A 388 -15.62 7.60 9.65
N PRO A 389 -16.64 8.16 8.97
CA PRO A 389 -17.08 7.68 7.65
C PRO A 389 -15.97 7.71 6.58
N LEU A 390 -15.16 8.76 6.57
CA LEU A 390 -14.07 8.91 5.60
C LEU A 390 -12.91 7.96 5.92
N ILE A 391 -12.64 7.69 7.21
CA ILE A 391 -11.67 6.67 7.63
C ILE A 391 -12.11 5.30 7.12
N ALA A 392 -13.36 4.90 7.36
CA ALA A 392 -13.88 3.61 6.91
C ALA A 392 -13.79 3.47 5.37
N GLY A 393 -14.16 4.53 4.64
CA GLY A 393 -14.02 4.58 3.19
C GLY A 393 -12.56 4.42 2.72
N LEU A 394 -11.61 5.13 3.36
CA LEU A 394 -10.19 5.02 3.08
C LEU A 394 -9.66 3.61 3.34
N ILE A 395 -9.94 3.03 4.51
CA ILE A 395 -9.50 1.68 4.89
C ILE A 395 -10.05 0.62 3.93
N ARG A 396 -11.31 0.77 3.49
CA ARG A 396 -11.91 -0.10 2.49
C ARG A 396 -11.20 -0.02 1.14
N VAL A 397 -10.93 1.18 0.63
CA VAL A 397 -10.19 1.37 -0.63
C VAL A 397 -8.79 0.76 -0.54
N ILE A 398 -8.09 1.00 0.57
CA ILE A 398 -6.76 0.45 0.80
C ILE A 398 -6.83 -1.07 0.81
N THR A 399 -7.78 -1.66 1.53
CA THR A 399 -7.97 -3.11 1.59
C THR A 399 -8.23 -3.70 0.20
N ASP A 400 -9.11 -3.08 -0.59
CA ASP A 400 -9.40 -3.49 -1.98
C ASP A 400 -8.13 -3.45 -2.87
N LEU A 401 -7.30 -2.41 -2.73
CA LEU A 401 -6.04 -2.27 -3.47
C LEU A 401 -5.02 -3.34 -3.04
N LEU A 402 -4.90 -3.59 -1.74
CA LEU A 402 -3.98 -4.59 -1.20
C LEU A 402 -4.39 -6.00 -1.64
N ILE A 403 -5.69 -6.32 -1.63
CA ILE A 403 -6.21 -7.59 -2.16
C ILE A 403 -5.89 -7.71 -3.65
N TYR A 404 -6.18 -6.67 -4.44
CA TYR A 404 -5.97 -6.68 -5.88
C TYR A 404 -4.51 -6.95 -6.28
N ARG A 405 -3.56 -6.48 -5.46
CA ARG A 405 -2.12 -6.66 -5.66
C ARG A 405 -1.50 -7.75 -4.78
N ASN A 406 -2.27 -8.56 -4.07
CA ASN A 406 -1.70 -9.50 -3.09
C ASN A 406 -0.68 -8.85 -2.13
N ALA A 407 -0.84 -7.55 -1.85
CA ALA A 407 0.02 -6.74 -1.01
C ALA A 407 -0.47 -6.82 0.44
N VAL A 408 0.35 -6.31 1.37
CA VAL A 408 0.03 -6.31 2.80
C VAL A 408 0.17 -4.91 3.39
N GLY A 409 -0.70 -4.55 4.32
CA GLY A 409 -0.64 -3.30 5.06
C GLY A 409 -0.43 -3.54 6.55
N LEU A 410 0.41 -2.71 7.19
CA LEU A 410 0.56 -2.59 8.63
C LEU A 410 0.10 -1.19 9.06
N ILE A 411 -0.94 -1.13 9.88
CA ILE A 411 -1.46 0.12 10.43
C ILE A 411 -1.20 0.18 11.93
N ALA A 412 -0.50 1.20 12.40
CA ALA A 412 -0.52 1.60 13.80
C ALA A 412 -1.65 2.60 14.04
N THR A 413 -2.45 2.38 15.07
CA THR A 413 -3.63 3.21 15.36
C THR A 413 -3.97 3.20 16.85
N HIS A 414 -4.73 4.19 17.32
CA HIS A 414 -5.42 4.15 18.60
C HIS A 414 -6.95 4.06 18.43
N SER A 415 -7.44 4.07 17.20
CA SER A 415 -8.86 4.09 16.85
C SER A 415 -9.45 2.68 16.72
N PRO A 416 -10.40 2.29 17.61
CA PRO A 416 -11.12 1.05 17.46
C PRO A 416 -11.99 0.98 16.20
N VAL A 417 -12.30 2.13 15.56
CA VAL A 417 -13.05 2.17 14.29
C VAL A 417 -12.28 1.45 13.18
N ILE A 418 -10.95 1.56 13.15
CA ILE A 418 -10.13 0.85 12.15
C ILE A 418 -10.09 -0.65 12.46
N VAL A 419 -10.07 -1.01 13.75
CA VAL A 419 -10.09 -2.42 14.20
C VAL A 419 -11.36 -3.15 13.77
N GLN A 420 -12.48 -2.44 13.61
CA GLN A 420 -13.74 -3.01 13.12
C GLN A 420 -13.69 -3.50 11.67
N GLU A 421 -12.69 -3.08 10.88
CA GLU A 421 -12.60 -3.37 9.45
C GLU A 421 -11.79 -4.65 9.15
N VAL A 422 -11.19 -5.29 10.15
CA VAL A 422 -10.33 -6.48 9.97
C VAL A 422 -10.70 -7.60 10.94
N PRO A 423 -10.43 -8.88 10.60
CA PRO A 423 -10.66 -9.99 11.52
C PRO A 423 -9.63 -10.03 12.65
N LYS A 424 -9.96 -10.62 13.79
CA LYS A 424 -9.11 -10.60 15.01
C LYS A 424 -7.72 -11.19 14.80
N LYS A 425 -7.58 -12.12 13.85
CA LYS A 425 -6.28 -12.72 13.49
C LYS A 425 -5.30 -11.70 12.87
N CYS A 426 -5.81 -10.59 12.36
CA CYS A 426 -5.06 -9.47 11.80
C CYS A 426 -4.88 -8.32 12.81
N VAL A 427 -5.27 -8.49 14.07
CA VAL A 427 -5.15 -7.45 15.09
C VAL A 427 -4.12 -7.87 16.14
N THR A 428 -3.19 -6.96 16.41
CA THR A 428 -2.18 -7.09 17.45
C THR A 428 -2.35 -5.94 18.45
N ILE A 429 -2.69 -6.29 19.69
CA ILE A 429 -2.73 -5.37 20.83
C ILE A 429 -1.31 -5.26 21.39
N MET A 430 -0.74 -4.05 21.31
CA MET A 430 0.56 -3.70 21.84
C MET A 430 0.43 -3.11 23.23
N ASN A 431 1.02 -3.77 24.21
CA ASN A 431 1.16 -3.30 25.57
C ASN A 431 2.64 -3.15 25.93
N ARG A 432 2.96 -2.18 26.78
CA ARG A 432 4.32 -1.96 27.25
C ARG A 432 4.35 -1.86 28.77
N SER A 433 5.20 -2.68 29.38
CA SER A 433 5.54 -2.65 30.80
C SER A 433 7.03 -2.36 30.93
N ASN A 434 7.38 -1.14 31.31
CA ASN A 434 8.77 -0.67 31.35
C ASN A 434 9.50 -0.87 29.99
N LYS A 435 10.49 -1.78 29.96
CA LYS A 435 11.26 -2.14 28.75
C LYS A 435 10.66 -3.31 27.97
N PHE A 436 9.69 -4.01 28.53
CA PHE A 436 9.08 -5.19 27.92
C PHE A 436 7.90 -4.79 27.05
N THR A 437 7.96 -5.15 25.78
CA THR A 437 6.86 -5.02 24.83
C THR A 437 6.16 -6.36 24.72
N ASN A 438 4.85 -6.38 24.97
CA ASN A 438 4.01 -7.55 24.78
C ASN A 438 3.08 -7.30 23.59
N LEU A 439 3.06 -8.25 22.67
CA LEU A 439 2.16 -8.29 21.51
C LEU A 439 1.19 -9.46 21.70
N SER A 440 -0.10 -9.14 21.76
CA SER A 440 -1.16 -10.13 21.99
C SER A 440 -2.30 -9.95 20.99
N ARG A 441 -3.14 -10.95 20.79
CA ARG A 441 -4.35 -10.84 19.94
C ARG A 441 -5.59 -10.54 20.79
N PRO A 442 -6.61 -9.86 20.23
CA PRO A 442 -7.91 -9.74 20.89
C PRO A 442 -8.54 -11.11 21.17
N LYS A 443 -9.27 -11.22 22.28
CA LYS A 443 -10.04 -12.41 22.66
C LYS A 443 -11.34 -12.52 21.88
N VAL A 444 -11.96 -11.38 21.57
CA VAL A 444 -13.19 -11.27 20.79
C VAL A 444 -12.90 -11.16 19.30
N GLU A 445 -13.90 -11.46 18.47
CA GLU A 445 -13.83 -11.11 17.05
C GLU A 445 -13.91 -9.59 16.87
N THR A 446 -13.21 -9.06 15.87
CA THR A 446 -13.10 -7.61 15.66
C THR A 446 -13.90 -7.12 14.46
N PHE A 447 -14.01 -7.92 13.39
CA PHE A 447 -14.70 -7.50 12.18
C PHE A 447 -16.19 -7.24 12.45
N GLY A 448 -16.62 -5.98 12.30
CA GLY A 448 -18.01 -5.54 12.55
C GLY A 448 -18.46 -5.52 14.02
N GLU A 449 -17.54 -5.68 14.99
CA GLU A 449 -17.88 -5.63 16.43
C GLU A 449 -18.23 -4.21 16.90
N ASN A 450 -18.89 -4.03 18.04
CA ASN A 450 -19.21 -2.73 18.61
C ASN A 450 -17.95 -1.97 19.08
N VAL A 451 -17.88 -0.66 18.80
CA VAL A 451 -16.74 0.21 19.16
C VAL A 451 -16.47 0.15 20.66
N GLY A 452 -17.51 0.17 21.50
CA GLY A 452 -17.38 0.11 22.95
C GLY A 452 -16.83 -1.22 23.45
N THR A 453 -17.23 -2.34 22.84
CA THR A 453 -16.66 -3.66 23.13
C THR A 453 -15.16 -3.70 22.82
N LEU A 454 -14.77 -3.21 21.64
CA LEU A 454 -13.36 -3.14 21.23
C LEU A 454 -12.55 -2.20 22.11
N THR A 455 -13.12 -1.04 22.44
CA THR A 455 -12.52 -0.05 23.35
C THR A 455 -12.22 -0.68 24.70
N ARG A 456 -13.13 -1.49 25.25
CA ARG A 456 -12.93 -2.22 26.50
C ARG A 456 -11.91 -3.37 26.37
N GLU A 457 -11.94 -4.11 25.27
CA GLU A 457 -10.97 -5.19 25.02
C GLU A 457 -9.53 -4.66 24.96
N ILE A 458 -9.34 -3.49 24.34
CA ILE A 458 -8.03 -2.92 24.05
C ILE A 458 -7.54 -2.04 25.21
N PHE A 459 -8.42 -1.24 25.81
CA PHE A 459 -8.08 -0.21 26.81
C PHE A 459 -8.73 -0.44 28.18
N GLY A 460 -9.29 -1.62 28.46
CA GLY A 460 -10.15 -1.86 29.62
C GLY A 460 -9.58 -1.46 30.98
N LEU A 461 -8.27 -1.59 31.20
CA LEU A 461 -7.61 -1.12 32.43
C LEU A 461 -7.60 0.43 32.54
N GLU A 462 -7.45 1.10 31.38
CA GLU A 462 -7.58 2.55 31.13
C GLU A 462 -8.90 3.14 31.60
N ILE A 463 -9.92 2.62 30.92
CA ILE A 463 -11.29 3.12 30.98
C ILE A 463 -11.84 2.95 32.40
N ASN A 464 -11.52 1.84 33.05
CA ASN A 464 -11.99 1.55 34.41
C ASN A 464 -11.50 2.55 35.47
N ASN A 465 -10.45 3.31 35.19
CA ASN A 465 -9.81 4.23 36.14
C ASN A 465 -9.83 5.69 35.65
N SER A 466 -10.59 6.03 34.61
CA SER A 466 -10.61 7.36 34.03
C SER A 466 -12.00 7.79 33.54
N GLY A 467 -12.19 9.09 33.30
CA GLY A 467 -13.39 9.65 32.72
C GLY A 467 -14.68 9.40 33.54
N TYR A 468 -15.78 9.11 32.85
CA TYR A 468 -17.08 8.92 33.48
C TYR A 468 -17.15 7.62 34.31
N HIS A 469 -16.39 6.58 33.98
CA HIS A 469 -16.37 5.32 34.73
C HIS A 469 -15.89 5.49 36.16
N LEU A 470 -14.91 6.38 36.40
CA LEU A 470 -14.47 6.72 37.75
C LEU A 470 -15.61 7.35 38.54
N ARG A 471 -16.32 8.33 37.95
CA ARG A 471 -17.49 8.97 38.60
C ARG A 471 -18.62 7.98 38.88
N LEU A 472 -18.87 7.02 37.97
CA LEU A 472 -19.84 5.96 38.22
C LEU A 472 -19.40 5.04 39.37
N LYS A 473 -18.12 4.68 39.46
CA LYS A 473 -17.58 3.92 40.61
C LYS A 473 -17.69 4.68 41.92
N GLU A 474 -17.34 5.97 41.93
CA GLU A 474 -17.47 6.84 43.10
C GLU A 474 -18.94 6.91 43.56
N ALA A 475 -19.88 7.14 42.64
CA ALA A 475 -21.30 7.13 42.94
C ALA A 475 -21.80 5.76 43.45
N VAL A 476 -21.37 4.65 42.85
CA VAL A 476 -21.72 3.30 43.33
C VAL A 476 -21.10 2.99 44.70
N ASN A 477 -19.99 3.62 45.07
CA ASN A 477 -19.40 3.49 46.40
C ASN A 477 -20.19 4.27 47.44
N GLU A 478 -20.61 5.49 47.12
CA GLU A 478 -21.37 6.40 47.99
C GLU A 478 -22.82 5.96 48.18
N PHE A 479 -23.51 5.59 47.09
CA PHE A 479 -24.93 5.23 47.10
C PHE A 479 -25.14 3.72 47.03
N LYS A 480 -26.21 3.22 47.65
CA LYS A 480 -26.54 1.77 47.69
C LYS A 480 -27.54 1.36 46.62
N ASP A 481 -28.43 2.25 46.22
CA ASP A 481 -29.52 1.94 45.31
C ASP A 481 -29.38 2.63 43.95
N TYR A 482 -29.86 1.93 42.93
CA TYR A 482 -29.82 2.40 41.54
C TYR A 482 -30.60 3.70 41.34
N LYS A 483 -31.69 3.92 42.10
CA LYS A 483 -32.48 5.15 42.03
C LYS A 483 -31.69 6.36 42.53
N ASP A 484 -31.02 6.24 43.67
CA ASP A 484 -30.24 7.32 44.27
C ASP A 484 -29.09 7.75 43.33
N ILE A 485 -28.46 6.79 42.66
CA ILE A 485 -27.41 7.07 41.66
C ILE A 485 -28.01 7.81 40.46
N LEU A 486 -29.19 7.42 39.97
CA LEU A 486 -29.85 8.14 38.88
C LEU A 486 -30.22 9.58 39.27
N GLU A 487 -30.71 9.79 40.49
CA GLU A 487 -31.02 11.13 41.01
C GLU A 487 -29.75 11.97 41.20
N HIS A 488 -28.65 11.39 41.69
CA HIS A 488 -27.35 12.06 41.80
C HIS A 488 -26.87 12.63 40.45
N PHE A 489 -27.12 11.91 39.36
CA PHE A 489 -26.82 12.37 38.00
C PHE A 489 -27.98 13.09 37.30
N ASN A 490 -29.03 13.50 38.02
CA ASN A 490 -30.22 14.18 37.48
C ASN A 490 -30.86 13.47 36.27
N GLY A 491 -30.82 12.14 36.24
CA GLY A 491 -31.32 11.33 35.13
C GLY A 491 -30.50 11.38 33.83
N GLN A 492 -29.34 12.06 33.81
CA GLN A 492 -28.52 12.31 32.61
C GLN A 492 -27.57 11.15 32.25
N LEU A 493 -27.82 9.93 32.76
CA LEU A 493 -27.04 8.75 32.39
C LEU A 493 -27.54 8.14 31.07
N GLY A 494 -26.61 7.95 30.13
CA GLY A 494 -26.82 7.18 28.90
C GLY A 494 -27.04 5.67 29.18
N ALA A 495 -27.43 4.91 28.15
CA ALA A 495 -27.74 3.48 28.29
C ALA A 495 -26.54 2.65 28.77
N GLU A 496 -25.34 2.95 28.27
CA GLU A 496 -24.11 2.28 28.68
C GLU A 496 -23.78 2.56 30.15
N ALA A 497 -23.79 3.83 30.57
CA ALA A 497 -23.57 4.22 31.96
C ALA A 497 -24.57 3.54 32.92
N LYS A 498 -25.86 3.47 32.55
CA LYS A 498 -26.88 2.74 33.31
C LYS A 498 -26.57 1.26 33.46
N THR A 499 -26.06 0.62 32.40
CA THR A 499 -25.67 -0.79 32.40
C THR A 499 -24.44 -1.02 33.29
N VAL A 500 -23.45 -0.13 33.22
CA VAL A 500 -22.25 -0.16 34.07
C VAL A 500 -22.63 -0.02 35.55
N VAL A 501 -23.48 0.95 35.91
CA VAL A 501 -23.95 1.14 37.30
C VAL A 501 -24.64 -0.12 37.83
N ARG A 502 -25.55 -0.71 37.06
CA ARG A 502 -26.22 -1.96 37.45
C ARG A 502 -25.23 -3.10 37.70
N SER A 503 -24.26 -3.25 36.81
CA SER A 503 -23.24 -4.30 36.92
C SER A 503 -22.36 -4.10 38.16
N LEU A 504 -21.93 -2.87 38.44
CA LEU A 504 -21.12 -2.54 39.61
C LEU A 504 -21.90 -2.74 40.93
N LEU A 505 -23.19 -2.40 40.96
CA LEU A 505 -24.05 -2.63 42.13
C LEU A 505 -24.24 -4.13 42.41
N LEU A 506 -24.42 -4.96 41.38
CA LEU A 506 -24.50 -6.42 41.51
C LEU A 506 -23.21 -6.99 42.08
N ALA A 507 -22.06 -6.63 41.51
CA ALA A 507 -20.75 -7.07 41.98
C ALA A 507 -20.45 -6.61 43.42
N LYS A 508 -20.97 -5.45 43.84
CA LYS A 508 -20.86 -4.96 45.23
C LYS A 508 -21.68 -5.83 46.18
N LYS A 509 -22.88 -6.25 45.79
CA LYS A 509 -23.73 -7.15 46.59
C LYS A 509 -23.09 -8.53 46.76
N GLU A 510 -22.55 -9.11 45.69
CA GLU A 510 -21.86 -10.41 45.73
C GLU A 510 -20.59 -10.41 46.61
N LYS A 511 -19.94 -9.26 46.81
CA LYS A 511 -18.80 -9.12 47.74
C LYS A 511 -19.20 -8.84 49.19
N SER A 512 -20.47 -8.52 49.42
CA SER A 512 -21.03 -8.20 50.74
C SER A 512 -21.68 -9.42 51.40
N GLU A 513 -21.90 -10.48 50.62
CA GLU A 513 -22.30 -11.84 51.03
C GLU A 513 -21.05 -12.72 51.16
#